data_AF-A0A8A1MJX5-F1
#
_entry.id   AF-A0A8A1MJX5-F1
#
_cell.length_a   1.000
_cell.length_b   1.000
_cell.length_c   1.000
_cell.angle_alpha   90.00
_cell.angle_beta   90.00
_cell.angle_gamma   90.00
#
_symmetry.space_group_name_H-M   'P 1'
#
loop_
_entity.id
_entity.type
_entity.pdbx_description
1 polymer ?
#
loop_
_entity_poly.entity_id
_entity_poly.type
_entity_poly.pdbx_seq_one_letter_code
_entity_poly.pdbx_strand_id
1 'polypeptide(L)'
;MSYQQELYVAELAVQRASLLTQRVFNEKAKGTLSKDDKSPVTKGDFGAQALIIQAILKNFPGDEIVAEEEASALREDKPLSNEIWDLVKDIKLTDEESDKFLGGPLQSEEAMLDILDQGKSAGGPKGRIWALDPIDGTKGFLRGGQYAVCLGLIVDGDVKVGVIGCPNLPVSDSAPIPANSTSIKTCSDGTGMLFSAVLGKGASSRPLSGGKLQESKSISMRPVLDITKASFCEGVEAAHSAQDDNAAVARMLGQILFHCKRDGRYILEAASEEGLPREDLGPCRWRLAGP
;
A
#
# COMPACT_ATOMS: atom_id res chain seq x y z
N MET A 1 -24.33 7.69 6.95
CA MET A 1 -23.49 8.74 6.32
C MET A 1 -22.84 8.15 5.07
N SER A 2 -22.52 8.95 4.05
CA SER A 2 -21.97 8.42 2.79
C SER A 2 -20.45 8.20 2.78
N TYR A 3 -19.71 8.69 3.79
CA TYR A 3 -18.24 8.62 3.90
C TYR A 3 -17.46 9.06 2.65
N GLN A 4 -18.09 9.85 1.76
CA GLN A 4 -17.50 10.25 0.48
C GLN A 4 -16.33 11.21 0.65
N GLN A 5 -16.41 12.12 1.62
CA GLN A 5 -15.33 13.06 1.89
C GLN A 5 -14.13 12.32 2.52
N GLU A 6 -14.39 11.43 3.48
CA GLU A 6 -13.37 10.58 4.10
C GLU A 6 -12.65 9.71 3.06
N LEU A 7 -13.40 9.07 2.17
CA LEU A 7 -12.85 8.32 1.05
C LEU A 7 -11.96 9.21 0.17
N TYR A 8 -12.45 10.38 -0.24
CA TYR A 8 -11.71 11.28 -1.13
C TYR A 8 -10.40 11.78 -0.51
N VAL A 9 -10.42 12.16 0.78
CA VAL A 9 -9.22 12.54 1.55
C VAL A 9 -8.25 11.37 1.61
N ALA A 10 -8.74 10.17 1.95
CA ALA A 10 -7.92 8.97 2.07
C ALA A 10 -7.26 8.58 0.74
N GLU A 11 -8.01 8.62 -0.37
CA GLU A 11 -7.51 8.33 -1.71
C GLU A 11 -6.38 9.29 -2.12
N LEU A 12 -6.58 10.58 -1.92
CA LEU A 12 -5.57 11.60 -2.21
C LEU A 12 -4.34 11.50 -1.29
N ALA A 13 -4.55 11.25 0.01
CA ALA A 13 -3.47 11.10 0.99
C ALA A 13 -2.59 9.88 0.68
N VAL A 14 -3.21 8.73 0.42
CA VAL A 14 -2.50 7.50 0.05
C VAL A 14 -1.80 7.66 -1.30
N GLN A 15 -2.40 8.36 -2.28
CA GLN A 15 -1.71 8.66 -3.54
C GLN A 15 -0.46 9.51 -3.31
N ARG A 16 -0.55 10.58 -2.51
CA ARG A 16 0.60 11.43 -2.19
C ARG A 16 1.71 10.66 -1.45
N ALA A 17 1.33 9.84 -0.46
CA ALA A 17 2.27 8.98 0.25
C ALA A 17 2.94 7.94 -0.67
N SER A 18 2.18 7.37 -1.61
CA SER A 18 2.69 6.41 -2.60
C SER A 18 3.78 7.01 -3.50
N LEU A 19 3.73 8.33 -3.78
CA LEU A 19 4.81 9.02 -4.50
C LEU A 19 6.11 9.05 -3.70
N LEU A 20 6.02 9.33 -2.40
CA LEU A 20 7.17 9.31 -1.49
C LEU A 20 7.76 7.89 -1.42
N THR A 21 6.93 6.88 -1.16
CA THR A 21 7.43 5.51 -1.00
C THR A 21 8.06 4.99 -2.29
N GLN A 22 7.53 5.35 -3.48
CA GLN A 22 8.17 5.07 -4.77
C GLN A 22 9.53 5.78 -4.89
N ARG A 23 9.63 7.05 -4.49
CA ARG A 23 10.90 7.79 -4.52
C ARG A 23 11.95 7.09 -3.66
N VAL A 24 11.62 6.74 -2.42
CA VAL A 24 12.52 6.04 -1.49
C VAL A 24 12.91 4.67 -2.03
N PHE A 25 11.94 3.91 -2.56
CA PHE A 25 12.16 2.62 -3.21
C PHE A 25 13.17 2.73 -4.37
N ASN A 26 13.02 3.76 -5.21
CA ASN A 26 13.90 3.98 -6.36
C ASN A 26 15.31 4.44 -5.97
N GLU A 27 15.45 5.28 -4.94
CA GLU A 27 16.77 5.69 -4.42
C GLU A 27 17.54 4.48 -3.86
N LYS A 28 16.84 3.54 -3.21
CA LYS A 28 17.41 2.24 -2.83
C LYS A 28 17.82 1.41 -4.06
N ALA A 29 16.94 1.27 -5.05
CA ALA A 29 17.20 0.47 -6.24
C ALA A 29 18.42 0.96 -7.04
N LYS A 30 18.69 2.27 -7.03
CA LYS A 30 19.88 2.90 -7.64
C LYS A 30 21.20 2.56 -6.92
N GLY A 31 21.17 1.85 -5.80
CA GLY A 31 22.36 1.52 -5.01
C GLY A 31 22.92 2.71 -4.22
N THR A 32 22.16 3.78 -4.07
CA THR A 32 22.52 4.93 -3.22
C THR A 32 22.43 4.59 -1.73
N LEU A 33 21.79 3.47 -1.39
CA LEU A 33 21.63 2.93 -0.03
C LEU A 33 22.15 1.49 0.03
N SER A 34 22.74 1.09 1.17
CA SER A 34 23.29 -0.26 1.35
C SER A 34 22.20 -1.34 1.29
N LYS A 35 22.54 -2.54 0.80
CA LYS A 35 21.58 -3.64 0.57
C LYS A 35 21.01 -4.25 1.86
N ASP A 36 21.75 -4.16 2.95
CA ASP A 36 21.35 -4.66 4.28
C ASP A 36 20.75 -3.56 5.18
N ASP A 37 20.63 -2.34 4.65
CA ASP A 37 20.13 -1.21 5.40
C ASP A 37 18.59 -1.22 5.43
N LYS A 38 18.03 -1.25 6.64
CA LYS A 38 16.59 -1.10 6.89
C LYS A 38 16.14 0.35 6.89
N SER A 39 17.08 1.31 6.89
CA SER A 39 16.78 2.75 6.83
C SER A 39 15.83 3.18 5.72
N PRO A 40 15.81 2.58 4.50
CA PRO A 40 14.90 3.02 3.46
C PRO A 40 13.43 2.77 3.82
N VAL A 41 13.15 1.68 4.54
CA VAL A 41 11.77 1.40 4.96
C VAL A 41 11.37 2.40 6.02
N THR A 42 12.18 2.51 7.08
CA THR A 42 11.99 3.48 8.16
C THR A 42 11.76 4.90 7.65
N LYS A 43 12.57 5.37 6.69
CA LYS A 43 12.40 6.69 6.08
C LYS A 43 11.08 6.84 5.32
N GLY A 44 10.70 5.79 4.60
CA GLY A 44 9.43 5.71 3.90
C GLY A 44 8.25 5.71 4.87
N ASP A 45 8.33 4.94 5.96
CA ASP A 45 7.28 4.82 6.97
C ASP A 45 6.99 6.15 7.65
N PHE A 46 8.02 6.78 8.24
CA PHE A 46 7.88 8.08 8.90
C PHE A 46 7.36 9.16 7.95
N GLY A 47 7.92 9.24 6.73
CA GLY A 47 7.50 10.29 5.80
C GLY A 47 6.09 10.08 5.26
N ALA A 48 5.70 8.84 4.94
CA ALA A 48 4.36 8.53 4.47
C ALA A 48 3.33 8.75 5.59
N GLN A 49 3.68 8.36 6.81
CA GLN A 49 2.87 8.60 8.00
C GLN A 49 2.62 10.10 8.21
N ALA A 50 3.66 10.93 8.18
CA ALA A 50 3.51 12.38 8.36
C ALA A 50 2.59 13.00 7.29
N LEU A 51 2.76 12.63 6.02
CA LEU A 51 1.94 13.13 4.92
C LEU A 51 0.46 12.74 5.04
N ILE A 52 0.17 11.51 5.51
CA ILE A 52 -1.21 11.03 5.67
C ILE A 52 -1.86 11.67 6.89
N ILE A 53 -1.17 11.72 8.03
CA ILE A 53 -1.69 12.36 9.24
C ILE A 53 -2.02 13.83 8.98
N GLN A 54 -1.14 14.57 8.28
CA GLN A 54 -1.41 15.96 7.91
C GLN A 54 -2.73 16.09 7.13
N ALA A 55 -2.94 15.23 6.13
CA ALA A 55 -4.12 15.26 5.29
C ALA A 55 -5.41 14.97 6.09
N ILE A 56 -5.35 13.99 7.00
CA ILE A 56 -6.46 13.64 7.88
C ILE A 56 -6.77 14.82 8.80
N LEU A 57 -5.80 15.32 9.56
CA LEU A 57 -6.04 16.39 10.54
C LEU A 57 -6.46 17.71 9.89
N LYS A 58 -6.02 17.97 8.66
CA LYS A 58 -6.47 19.14 7.89
C LYS A 58 -7.98 19.11 7.64
N ASN A 59 -8.54 17.92 7.40
CA ASN A 59 -9.93 17.73 7.01
C ASN A 59 -10.82 17.29 8.18
N PHE A 60 -10.24 16.61 9.16
CA PHE A 60 -10.91 16.03 10.33
C PHE A 60 -10.07 16.28 11.60
N PRO A 61 -9.99 17.53 12.10
CA PRO A 61 -9.10 17.89 13.21
C PRO A 61 -9.38 17.18 14.55
N GLY A 62 -10.54 16.56 14.70
CA GLY A 62 -10.96 15.85 15.90
C GLY A 62 -10.97 14.33 15.78
N ASP A 63 -10.58 13.78 14.62
CA ASP A 63 -10.49 12.33 14.44
C ASP A 63 -9.19 11.81 15.08
N GLU A 64 -9.27 10.63 15.70
CA GLU A 64 -8.10 9.96 16.27
C GLU A 64 -7.33 9.20 15.19
N ILE A 65 -6.01 9.04 15.37
CA ILE A 65 -5.16 8.33 14.42
C ILE A 65 -4.26 7.35 15.17
N VAL A 66 -4.30 6.10 14.75
CA VAL A 66 -3.44 5.00 15.20
C VAL A 66 -2.46 4.71 14.07
N ALA A 67 -1.17 4.91 14.33
CA ALA A 67 -0.10 4.64 13.39
C ALA A 67 1.07 3.94 14.11
N GLU A 68 1.93 3.26 13.34
CA GLU A 68 3.00 2.42 13.89
C GLU A 68 4.17 3.24 14.44
N GLU A 69 4.53 4.34 13.78
CA GLU A 69 5.77 5.06 14.07
C GLU A 69 5.59 6.19 15.09
N GLU A 70 6.58 6.37 15.97
CA GLU A 70 6.58 7.43 16.99
C GLU A 70 7.65 8.49 16.74
N ALA A 71 7.29 9.78 16.85
CA ALA A 71 8.22 10.88 16.63
C ALA A 71 9.38 10.92 17.65
N SER A 72 9.22 10.29 18.81
CA SER A 72 10.24 10.17 19.87
C SER A 72 11.57 9.66 19.32
N ALA A 73 11.53 8.62 18.49
CA ALA A 73 12.71 8.04 17.85
C ALA A 73 13.47 9.06 16.96
N LEU A 74 12.74 9.91 16.23
CA LEU A 74 13.33 10.93 15.36
C LEU A 74 13.83 12.16 16.12
N ARG A 75 13.20 12.50 17.25
CA ARG A 75 13.66 13.61 18.09
C ARG A 75 15.00 13.30 18.75
N GLU A 76 15.29 12.02 18.99
CA GLU A 76 16.57 11.54 19.52
C GLU A 76 17.64 11.38 18.42
N ASP A 77 17.26 10.99 17.20
CA ASP A 77 18.14 10.83 16.04
C ASP A 77 17.99 11.96 15.02
N LYS A 78 18.65 13.10 15.31
CA LYS A 78 18.61 14.28 14.44
C LYS A 78 19.17 14.06 13.02
N PRO A 79 20.24 13.29 12.80
CA PRO A 79 20.66 12.90 11.46
C PRO A 79 19.54 12.20 10.67
N LEU A 80 18.86 11.22 11.27
CA LEU A 80 17.77 10.51 10.61
C LEU A 80 16.58 11.42 10.30
N SER A 81 16.19 12.29 11.24
CA SER A 81 15.08 13.22 11.05
C SER A 81 15.34 14.21 9.90
N ASN A 82 16.59 14.69 9.76
CA ASN A 82 17.01 15.53 8.65
C ASN A 82 16.93 14.79 7.30
N GLU A 83 17.38 13.54 7.25
CA GLU A 83 17.31 12.73 6.02
C GLU A 83 15.86 12.48 5.59
N ILE A 84 14.97 12.21 6.54
CA ILE A 84 13.53 12.05 6.26
C ILE A 84 12.94 13.36 5.77
N TRP A 85 13.27 14.48 6.42
CA TRP A 85 12.81 15.80 6.00
C TRP A 85 13.22 16.13 4.56
N ASP A 86 14.47 15.83 4.18
CA ASP A 86 14.97 16.05 2.82
C ASP A 86 14.23 15.23 1.76
N LEU A 87 13.73 14.04 2.12
CA LEU A 87 12.90 13.22 1.24
C LEU A 87 11.48 13.77 1.09
N VAL A 88 10.91 14.27 2.20
CA VAL A 88 9.48 14.58 2.32
C VAL A 88 9.14 16.00 1.90
N LYS A 89 10.01 16.99 2.15
CA LYS A 89 9.72 18.43 1.96
C LYS A 89 9.23 18.81 0.56
N ASP A 90 9.68 18.08 -0.46
CA ASP A 90 9.37 18.35 -1.87
C ASP A 90 8.22 17.47 -2.40
N ILE A 91 7.67 16.57 -1.58
CA ILE A 91 6.57 15.69 -1.99
C ILE A 91 5.26 16.46 -1.96
N LYS A 92 4.65 16.56 -3.14
CA LYS A 92 3.34 17.18 -3.35
C LYS A 92 2.66 16.57 -4.57
N LEU A 93 1.34 16.70 -4.63
CA LEU A 93 0.62 16.43 -5.87
C LEU A 93 0.88 17.56 -6.89
N THR A 94 0.95 17.22 -8.17
CA THR A 94 1.09 18.18 -9.27
C THR A 94 -0.17 19.00 -9.48
N ASP A 95 -1.32 18.48 -9.03
CA ASP A 95 -2.55 19.23 -8.96
C ASP A 95 -2.62 20.07 -7.69
N GLU A 96 -2.55 21.40 -7.83
CA GLU A 96 -2.50 22.31 -6.69
C GLU A 96 -3.76 22.31 -5.83
N GLU A 97 -4.93 22.11 -6.43
CA GLU A 97 -6.20 22.08 -5.70
C GLU A 97 -6.24 20.87 -4.77
N SER A 98 -5.93 19.69 -5.30
CA SER A 98 -5.84 18.46 -4.52
C SER A 98 -4.75 18.54 -3.46
N ASP A 99 -3.57 19.09 -3.77
CA ASP A 99 -2.48 19.20 -2.80
C ASP A 99 -2.85 20.16 -1.64
N LYS A 100 -3.43 21.33 -1.96
CA LYS A 100 -3.92 22.28 -0.95
C LYS A 100 -5.04 21.68 -0.09
N PHE A 101 -5.89 20.84 -0.68
CA PHE A 101 -6.95 20.12 0.05
C PHE A 101 -6.39 19.16 1.10
N LEU A 102 -5.19 18.60 0.88
CA LEU A 102 -4.45 17.78 1.85
C LEU A 102 -3.61 18.58 2.85
N GLY A 103 -3.61 19.92 2.77
CA GLY A 103 -2.81 20.80 3.62
C GLY A 103 -1.51 21.30 2.98
N GLY A 104 -1.23 20.92 1.73
CA GLY A 104 -0.05 21.35 0.98
C GLY A 104 1.25 20.70 1.47
N PRO A 105 2.42 21.26 1.08
CA PRO A 105 3.71 20.80 1.57
C PRO A 105 3.87 21.01 3.07
N LEU A 106 4.62 20.12 3.72
CA LEU A 106 5.03 20.31 5.11
C LEU A 106 5.92 21.56 5.22
N GLN A 107 5.73 22.33 6.30
CA GLN A 107 6.33 23.67 6.43
C GLN A 107 7.76 23.64 7.01
N SER A 108 8.04 22.67 7.87
CA SER A 108 9.35 22.49 8.50
C SER A 108 9.50 21.05 9.01
N GLU A 109 10.73 20.68 9.31
CA GLU A 109 11.04 19.43 10.00
C GLU A 109 10.32 19.34 11.36
N GLU A 110 10.27 20.43 12.12
CA GLU A 110 9.55 20.45 13.40
C GLU A 110 8.06 20.18 13.21
N ALA A 111 7.44 20.78 12.19
CA ALA A 111 6.04 20.52 11.87
C ALA A 111 5.80 19.05 11.47
N MET A 112 6.76 18.42 10.79
CA MET A 112 6.70 16.99 10.48
C MET A 112 6.70 16.14 11.76
N LEU A 113 7.57 16.45 12.73
CA LEU A 113 7.64 15.74 14.01
C LEU A 113 6.37 15.95 14.85
N ASP A 114 5.85 17.18 14.91
CA ASP A 114 4.61 17.51 15.63
C ASP A 114 3.40 16.79 15.04
N ILE A 115 3.39 16.57 13.72
CA ILE A 115 2.36 15.79 13.02
C ILE A 115 2.49 14.32 13.35
N LEU A 116 3.70 13.75 13.34
CA LEU A 116 3.93 12.36 13.74
C LEU A 116 3.44 12.09 15.17
N ASP A 117 3.63 13.05 16.08
CA ASP A 117 3.14 12.98 17.46
C ASP A 117 1.60 12.87 17.59
N GLN A 118 0.84 13.10 16.51
CA GLN A 118 -0.62 12.93 16.47
C GLN A 118 -1.07 11.50 16.14
N GLY A 119 -0.16 10.63 15.67
CA GLY A 119 -0.44 9.24 15.32
C GLY A 119 -0.47 8.26 16.51
N LYS A 120 -0.44 8.78 17.74
CA LYS A 120 -0.25 8.01 18.98
C LYS A 120 -1.53 7.57 19.69
N SER A 121 -2.69 7.59 19.02
CA SER A 121 -3.91 7.07 19.65
C SER A 121 -3.70 5.59 19.98
N ALA A 122 -4.14 5.18 21.18
CA ALA A 122 -4.21 3.76 21.54
C ALA A 122 -5.38 3.03 20.84
N GLY A 123 -6.20 3.77 20.09
CA GLY A 123 -7.45 3.31 19.54
C GLY A 123 -8.51 3.09 20.63
N GLY A 124 -9.59 2.42 20.26
CA GLY A 124 -10.66 2.10 21.19
C GLY A 124 -11.90 1.51 20.51
N PRO A 125 -12.87 1.05 21.31
CA PRO A 125 -14.11 0.46 20.80
C PRO A 125 -15.13 1.50 20.29
N LYS A 126 -14.88 2.80 20.51
CA LYS A 126 -15.80 3.90 20.19
C LYS A 126 -15.06 5.07 19.56
N GLY A 127 -15.77 5.90 18.83
CA GLY A 127 -15.23 7.08 18.18
C GLY A 127 -14.81 6.84 16.74
N ARG A 128 -14.22 7.87 16.13
CA ARG A 128 -13.72 7.86 14.75
C ARG A 128 -12.21 7.76 14.79
N ILE A 129 -11.70 6.66 14.27
CA ILE A 129 -10.29 6.28 14.41
C ILE A 129 -9.77 5.90 13.03
N TRP A 130 -8.74 6.60 12.58
CA TRP A 130 -7.98 6.22 11.40
C TRP A 130 -6.89 5.24 11.80
N ALA A 131 -6.80 4.12 11.09
CA ALA A 131 -5.73 3.15 11.23
C ALA A 131 -4.84 3.22 9.99
N LEU A 132 -3.54 3.37 10.20
CA LEU A 132 -2.56 3.60 9.16
C LEU A 132 -1.39 2.62 9.30
N ASP A 133 -1.09 1.94 8.19
CA ASP A 133 0.14 1.18 7.98
C ASP A 133 0.86 1.79 6.75
N PRO A 134 1.92 2.59 6.97
CA PRO A 134 2.58 3.32 5.90
C PRO A 134 3.23 2.44 4.83
N ILE A 135 3.82 1.29 5.21
CA ILE A 135 4.43 0.32 4.29
C ILE A 135 4.12 -1.11 4.77
N ASP A 136 2.99 -1.65 4.33
CA ASP A 136 2.68 -3.07 4.47
C ASP A 136 3.51 -3.89 3.46
N GLY A 137 4.13 -4.98 3.95
CA GLY A 137 5.02 -5.81 3.14
C GLY A 137 6.47 -5.32 3.10
N THR A 138 7.01 -4.88 4.24
CA THR A 138 8.40 -4.45 4.46
C THR A 138 9.45 -5.32 3.76
N LYS A 139 9.31 -6.65 3.82
CA LYS A 139 10.23 -7.60 3.16
C LYS A 139 10.15 -7.52 1.63
N GLY A 140 8.93 -7.38 1.09
CA GLY A 140 8.68 -7.16 -0.33
C GLY A 140 9.29 -5.84 -0.79
N PHE A 141 9.08 -4.75 -0.04
CA PHE A 141 9.75 -3.46 -0.28
C PHE A 141 11.27 -3.62 -0.33
N LEU A 142 11.86 -4.26 0.69
CA LEU A 142 13.31 -4.42 0.79
C LEU A 142 13.92 -5.22 -0.37
N ARG A 143 13.20 -6.19 -0.93
CA ARG A 143 13.63 -7.05 -2.04
C ARG A 143 13.34 -6.47 -3.43
N GLY A 144 12.75 -5.28 -3.52
CA GLY A 144 12.37 -4.71 -4.83
C GLY A 144 11.06 -5.30 -5.40
N GLY A 145 10.23 -5.88 -4.54
CA GLY A 145 8.96 -6.53 -4.85
C GLY A 145 7.74 -5.63 -4.60
N GLN A 146 6.62 -6.23 -4.21
CA GLN A 146 5.37 -5.52 -3.92
C GLN A 146 5.34 -5.05 -2.47
N TYR A 147 4.65 -3.94 -2.24
CA TYR A 147 4.31 -3.38 -0.94
C TYR A 147 3.06 -2.52 -1.11
N ALA A 148 2.42 -2.15 -0.01
CA ALA A 148 1.25 -1.31 -0.02
C ALA A 148 1.30 -0.19 1.02
N VAL A 149 0.58 0.88 0.77
CA VAL A 149 0.28 1.94 1.73
C VAL A 149 -1.19 1.78 2.12
N CYS A 150 -1.47 1.50 3.39
CA CYS A 150 -2.79 1.08 3.85
C CYS A 150 -3.40 2.12 4.80
N LEU A 151 -4.63 2.55 4.51
CA LEU A 151 -5.37 3.49 5.35
C LEU A 151 -6.82 3.04 5.50
N GLY A 152 -7.31 3.01 6.74
CA GLY A 152 -8.71 2.69 7.04
C GLY A 152 -9.32 3.66 8.04
N LEU A 153 -10.63 3.88 7.91
CA LEU A 153 -11.43 4.59 8.91
C LEU A 153 -12.33 3.59 9.63
N ILE A 154 -12.21 3.55 10.95
CA ILE A 154 -13.04 2.76 11.86
C ILE A 154 -13.96 3.72 12.61
N VAL A 155 -15.24 3.40 12.69
CA VAL A 155 -16.22 4.15 13.48
C VAL A 155 -16.97 3.19 14.39
N ASP A 156 -16.81 3.38 15.70
CA ASP A 156 -17.41 2.54 16.74
C ASP A 156 -17.16 1.04 16.54
N GLY A 157 -15.92 0.69 16.18
CA GLY A 157 -15.46 -0.70 15.97
C GLY A 157 -15.73 -1.26 14.58
N ASP A 158 -16.49 -0.56 13.72
CA ASP A 158 -16.75 -0.98 12.35
C ASP A 158 -15.85 -0.27 11.35
N VAL A 159 -15.20 -1.02 10.45
CA VAL A 159 -14.47 -0.43 9.31
C VAL A 159 -15.46 0.18 8.32
N LYS A 160 -15.36 1.48 8.05
CA LYS A 160 -16.27 2.23 7.17
C LYS A 160 -15.64 2.59 5.83
N VAL A 161 -14.35 2.90 5.82
CA VAL A 161 -13.58 3.26 4.62
C VAL A 161 -12.27 2.47 4.64
N GLY A 162 -11.85 1.96 3.48
CA GLY A 162 -10.52 1.38 3.29
C GLY A 162 -9.91 1.87 1.98
N VAL A 163 -8.63 2.20 2.02
CA VAL A 163 -7.83 2.62 0.86
C VAL A 163 -6.48 1.91 0.92
N ILE A 164 -6.08 1.32 -0.20
CA ILE A 164 -4.80 0.62 -0.36
C ILE A 164 -4.11 1.14 -1.61
N GLY A 165 -2.96 1.77 -1.43
CA GLY A 165 -2.07 2.17 -2.52
C GLY A 165 -1.07 1.05 -2.79
N CYS A 166 -0.99 0.57 -4.03
CA CYS A 166 -0.11 -0.49 -4.48
C CYS A 166 0.85 0.07 -5.54
N PRO A 167 1.96 0.72 -5.15
CA PRO A 167 2.71 1.55 -6.08
C PRO A 167 3.48 0.76 -7.14
N ASN A 168 3.74 -0.53 -6.88
CA ASN A 168 4.48 -1.42 -7.77
C ASN A 168 3.60 -2.37 -8.60
N LEU A 169 2.27 -2.29 -8.45
CA LEU A 169 1.32 -3.17 -9.13
C LEU A 169 1.08 -2.67 -10.57
N PRO A 170 1.18 -3.52 -11.60
CA PRO A 170 0.82 -3.12 -12.96
C PRO A 170 -0.63 -2.67 -13.08
N VAL A 171 -0.89 -1.67 -13.91
CA VAL A 171 -2.26 -1.17 -14.18
C VAL A 171 -3.04 -2.14 -15.07
N SER A 172 -2.34 -2.93 -15.90
CA SER A 172 -2.94 -3.95 -16.76
C SER A 172 -2.89 -5.30 -16.06
N ASP A 173 -4.05 -5.95 -15.91
CA ASP A 173 -4.17 -7.30 -15.32
C ASP A 173 -3.42 -8.37 -16.13
N SER A 174 -3.28 -8.15 -17.44
CA SER A 174 -2.55 -9.01 -18.36
C SER A 174 -1.03 -8.82 -18.28
N ALA A 175 -0.57 -7.74 -17.67
CA ALA A 175 0.86 -7.45 -17.57
C ALA A 175 1.50 -8.33 -16.48
N PRO A 176 2.66 -8.97 -16.77
CA PRO A 176 3.35 -9.76 -15.77
C PRO A 176 3.79 -8.86 -14.61
N ILE A 177 3.51 -9.30 -13.38
CA ILE A 177 4.02 -8.63 -12.20
C ILE A 177 5.54 -8.82 -12.14
N PRO A 178 6.34 -7.74 -12.13
CA PRO A 178 7.79 -7.87 -12.08
C PRO A 178 8.20 -8.56 -10.77
N ALA A 179 8.87 -9.71 -10.87
CA ALA A 179 9.28 -10.51 -9.72
C ALA A 179 10.39 -9.82 -8.90
N ASN A 180 11.22 -9.01 -9.55
CA ASN A 180 12.23 -8.12 -8.97
C ASN A 180 12.42 -6.98 -9.97
N SER A 181 11.98 -5.76 -9.67
CA SER A 181 12.24 -4.63 -10.56
C SER A 181 13.43 -3.85 -10.04
N THR A 182 14.57 -4.02 -10.71
CA THR A 182 15.74 -3.13 -10.61
C THR A 182 15.56 -1.85 -11.43
N SER A 183 14.50 -1.77 -12.24
CA SER A 183 14.14 -0.57 -13.00
C SER A 183 13.44 0.45 -12.09
N ILE A 184 13.88 1.71 -12.20
CA ILE A 184 13.23 2.87 -11.60
C ILE A 184 11.77 2.88 -12.07
N LYS A 185 10.82 2.82 -11.14
CA LYS A 185 9.39 2.88 -11.45
C LYS A 185 8.81 4.20 -10.98
N THR A 186 8.17 4.90 -11.89
CA THR A 186 7.35 6.08 -11.60
C THR A 186 5.89 5.73 -11.83
N CYS A 187 4.95 6.46 -11.20
CA CYS A 187 3.52 6.33 -11.52
C CYS A 187 3.21 6.51 -13.02
N SER A 188 4.10 7.13 -13.79
CA SER A 188 4.00 7.27 -15.25
C SER A 188 4.39 6.03 -16.07
N ASP A 189 4.95 4.98 -15.46
CA ASP A 189 5.47 3.80 -16.17
C ASP A 189 4.45 2.65 -16.32
N GLY A 190 3.14 2.95 -16.20
CA GLY A 190 2.08 1.94 -16.30
C GLY A 190 1.99 1.01 -15.07
N THR A 191 2.56 1.44 -13.95
CA THR A 191 2.49 0.76 -12.64
C THR A 191 2.02 1.72 -11.56
N GLY A 192 1.26 1.20 -10.62
CA GLY A 192 0.66 1.93 -9.51
C GLY A 192 -0.85 1.85 -9.58
N MET A 193 -1.46 1.18 -8.61
CA MET A 193 -2.92 1.08 -8.48
C MET A 193 -3.35 1.52 -7.08
N LEU A 194 -4.49 2.18 -7.01
CA LEU A 194 -5.16 2.56 -5.78
C LEU A 194 -6.48 1.78 -5.72
N PHE A 195 -6.70 1.07 -4.63
CA PHE A 195 -7.93 0.37 -4.34
C PHE A 195 -8.65 1.06 -3.20
N SER A 196 -9.96 1.15 -3.28
CA SER A 196 -10.75 1.83 -2.26
C SER A 196 -12.15 1.23 -2.11
N ALA A 197 -12.70 1.32 -0.91
CA ALA A 197 -14.04 0.83 -0.62
C ALA A 197 -14.71 1.61 0.51
N VAL A 198 -16.03 1.68 0.45
CA VAL A 198 -16.89 2.18 1.53
C VAL A 198 -17.90 1.10 1.88
N LEU A 199 -18.13 0.89 3.18
CA LEU A 199 -19.06 -0.12 3.68
C LEU A 199 -20.44 0.01 3.01
N GLY A 200 -20.87 -1.05 2.33
CA GLY A 200 -22.16 -1.10 1.62
C GLY A 200 -22.23 -0.34 0.29
N LYS A 201 -21.10 0.15 -0.23
CA LYS A 201 -21.01 0.85 -1.53
C LYS A 201 -20.20 0.10 -2.59
N GLY A 202 -19.61 -1.04 -2.23
CA GLY A 202 -18.71 -1.79 -3.10
C GLY A 202 -17.28 -1.26 -3.02
N ALA A 203 -16.45 -1.77 -3.93
CA ALA A 203 -15.05 -1.41 -4.03
C ALA A 203 -14.72 -0.93 -5.46
N SER A 204 -13.69 -0.13 -5.58
CA SER A 204 -13.19 0.39 -6.83
C SER A 204 -11.67 0.38 -6.89
N SER A 205 -11.14 0.42 -8.11
CA SER A 205 -9.73 0.60 -8.40
C SER A 205 -9.52 1.80 -9.31
N ARG A 206 -8.35 2.43 -9.24
CA ARG A 206 -7.91 3.47 -10.17
C ARG A 206 -6.38 3.48 -10.29
N PRO A 207 -5.79 3.93 -11.41
CA PRO A 207 -4.35 4.14 -11.48
C PRO A 207 -3.87 5.20 -10.49
N LEU A 208 -2.72 4.96 -9.86
CA LEU A 208 -2.00 6.00 -9.11
C LEU A 208 -1.42 7.03 -10.08
N SER A 209 -1.42 8.29 -9.67
CA SER A 209 -0.83 9.36 -10.46
C SER A 209 -0.15 10.40 -9.57
N GLY A 210 0.62 11.29 -10.19
CA GLY A 210 1.20 12.45 -9.49
C GLY A 210 0.21 13.59 -9.23
N GLY A 211 -0.99 13.57 -9.82
CA GLY A 211 -1.90 14.72 -9.88
C GLY A 211 -3.29 14.43 -9.34
N LYS A 212 -4.34 14.84 -10.06
CA LYS A 212 -5.74 14.52 -9.71
C LYS A 212 -5.96 13.00 -9.73
N LEU A 213 -6.87 12.52 -8.88
CA LEU A 213 -7.31 11.13 -8.93
C LEU A 213 -7.82 10.79 -10.34
N GLN A 214 -7.33 9.68 -10.87
CA GLN A 214 -7.76 9.16 -12.17
C GLN A 214 -9.18 8.59 -12.08
N GLU A 215 -9.78 8.30 -13.23
CA GLU A 215 -11.09 7.66 -13.31
C GLU A 215 -11.10 6.32 -12.56
N SER A 216 -12.15 6.10 -11.79
CA SER A 216 -12.34 4.87 -11.00
C SER A 216 -13.12 3.82 -11.78
N LYS A 217 -12.71 2.56 -11.65
CA LYS A 217 -13.43 1.38 -12.12
C LYS A 217 -13.97 0.59 -10.93
N SER A 218 -15.22 0.12 -11.01
CA SER A 218 -15.79 -0.76 -9.98
C SER A 218 -15.18 -2.14 -10.10
N ILE A 219 -14.67 -2.70 -9.00
CA ILE A 219 -14.11 -4.06 -8.96
C ILE A 219 -15.09 -5.05 -8.37
N SER A 220 -15.01 -6.30 -8.81
CA SER A 220 -15.81 -7.39 -8.27
C SER A 220 -15.03 -8.70 -8.32
N MET A 221 -15.29 -9.58 -7.35
CA MET A 221 -14.71 -10.91 -7.37
C MET A 221 -15.24 -11.70 -8.56
N ARG A 222 -14.34 -12.43 -9.23
CA ARG A 222 -14.74 -13.35 -10.29
C ARG A 222 -15.63 -14.45 -9.69
N PRO A 223 -16.81 -14.74 -10.28
CA PRO A 223 -17.63 -15.84 -9.83
C PRO A 223 -16.91 -17.18 -10.05
N VAL A 224 -16.72 -17.92 -8.98
CA VAL A 224 -16.17 -19.28 -9.02
C VAL A 224 -17.34 -20.26 -8.99
N LEU A 225 -17.84 -20.61 -10.18
CA LEU A 225 -18.93 -21.58 -10.34
C LEU A 225 -18.48 -23.04 -10.20
N ASP A 226 -17.17 -23.26 -10.27
CA ASP A 226 -16.52 -24.57 -10.21
C ASP A 226 -15.25 -24.43 -9.37
N ILE A 227 -15.23 -25.11 -8.22
CA ILE A 227 -14.15 -25.01 -7.23
C ILE A 227 -12.81 -25.53 -7.77
N THR A 228 -12.83 -26.40 -8.78
CA THR A 228 -11.61 -26.88 -9.45
C THR A 228 -10.93 -25.79 -10.27
N LYS A 229 -11.62 -24.67 -10.53
CA LYS A 229 -11.12 -23.50 -11.26
C LYS A 229 -10.81 -22.31 -10.33
N ALA A 230 -10.93 -22.48 -9.01
CA ALA A 230 -10.56 -21.44 -8.06
C ALA A 230 -9.04 -21.24 -8.08
N SER A 231 -8.58 -20.00 -7.99
CA SER A 231 -7.16 -19.69 -7.80
C SER A 231 -6.87 -19.59 -6.30
N PHE A 232 -5.73 -20.12 -5.85
CA PHE A 232 -5.33 -20.07 -4.45
C PHE A 232 -4.09 -19.18 -4.27
N CYS A 233 -4.14 -18.32 -3.25
CA CYS A 233 -3.04 -17.42 -2.90
C CYS A 233 -2.34 -17.95 -1.65
N GLU A 234 -1.03 -18.19 -1.73
CA GLU A 234 -0.22 -18.61 -0.59
C GLU A 234 0.81 -17.55 -0.22
N GLY A 235 1.17 -17.50 1.05
CA GLY A 235 2.30 -16.68 1.49
C GLY A 235 3.60 -17.16 0.85
N VAL A 236 4.44 -16.22 0.41
CA VAL A 236 5.77 -16.54 -0.13
C VAL A 236 6.64 -17.20 0.93
N GLU A 237 6.47 -16.78 2.19
CA GLU A 237 7.31 -17.22 3.30
C GLU A 237 6.62 -18.30 4.16
N ALA A 238 7.33 -19.42 4.35
CA ALA A 238 6.88 -20.55 5.16
C ALA A 238 6.64 -20.19 6.64
N ALA A 239 7.28 -19.12 7.14
CA ALA A 239 7.13 -18.68 8.52
C ALA A 239 5.78 -17.96 8.80
N HIS A 240 5.05 -17.52 7.77
CA HIS A 240 3.81 -16.74 7.90
C HIS A 240 2.58 -17.45 7.31
N SER A 241 2.72 -18.74 6.95
CA SER A 241 1.63 -19.55 6.44
C SER A 241 1.80 -21.01 6.87
N ALA A 242 0.71 -21.65 7.28
CA ALA A 242 0.68 -23.10 7.48
C ALA A 242 0.63 -23.78 6.10
N GLN A 243 1.76 -23.78 5.38
CA GLN A 243 1.85 -24.24 3.99
C GLN A 243 1.41 -25.70 3.84
N ASP A 244 1.68 -26.53 4.85
CA ASP A 244 1.27 -27.93 4.88
C ASP A 244 -0.26 -28.09 5.01
N ASP A 245 -0.90 -27.26 5.85
CA ASP A 245 -2.35 -27.25 6.03
C ASP A 245 -3.06 -26.71 4.78
N ASN A 246 -2.54 -25.64 4.19
CA ASN A 246 -3.04 -25.08 2.93
C ASN A 246 -2.93 -26.09 1.78
N ALA A 247 -1.81 -26.81 1.68
CA ALA A 247 -1.61 -27.86 0.70
C ALA A 247 -2.50 -29.09 0.97
N ALA A 248 -2.85 -29.38 2.22
CA ALA A 248 -3.81 -30.42 2.57
C ALA A 248 -5.23 -30.03 2.14
N VAL A 249 -5.65 -28.80 2.43
CA VAL A 249 -6.95 -28.24 2.00
C VAL A 249 -7.07 -28.20 0.48
N ALA A 250 -6.04 -27.71 -0.24
CA ALA A 250 -6.02 -27.67 -1.70
C ALA A 250 -6.16 -29.07 -2.34
N ARG A 251 -5.54 -30.10 -1.72
CA ARG A 251 -5.70 -31.49 -2.14
C ARG A 251 -7.11 -32.02 -1.92
N MET A 252 -7.73 -31.69 -0.79
CA MET A 252 -9.13 -32.08 -0.50
C MET A 252 -10.13 -31.43 -1.47
N LEU A 253 -9.83 -30.23 -1.96
CA LEU A 253 -10.64 -29.51 -2.93
C LEU A 253 -10.42 -29.96 -4.40
N GLY A 254 -9.57 -30.97 -4.62
CA GLY A 254 -9.37 -31.59 -5.93
C GLY A 254 -8.54 -30.77 -6.92
N GLN A 255 -7.72 -29.83 -6.45
CA GLN A 255 -6.99 -28.92 -7.34
C GLN A 255 -5.63 -29.44 -7.82
N ILE A 256 -5.37 -29.26 -9.11
CA ILE A 256 -4.03 -29.27 -9.73
C ILE A 256 -3.75 -27.84 -10.22
N LEU A 257 -2.98 -27.09 -9.41
CA LEU A 257 -2.13 -25.93 -9.73
C LEU A 257 -2.73 -24.69 -10.41
N PHE A 258 -2.81 -23.59 -9.64
CA PHE A 258 -2.08 -22.34 -9.88
C PHE A 258 -1.75 -21.72 -8.52
N HIS A 259 -0.46 -21.65 -8.17
CA HIS A 259 0.01 -21.11 -6.89
C HIS A 259 0.52 -19.69 -7.09
N CYS A 260 -0.16 -18.70 -6.52
CA CYS A 260 0.38 -17.35 -6.47
C CYS A 260 1.04 -17.13 -5.11
N LYS A 261 2.37 -17.18 -5.06
CA LYS A 261 3.16 -16.81 -3.88
C LYS A 261 3.43 -15.31 -3.94
N ARG A 262 2.79 -14.49 -3.08
CA ARG A 262 3.04 -13.03 -3.01
C ARG A 262 2.96 -12.45 -1.59
N ASP A 263 3.73 -11.39 -1.35
CA ASP A 263 3.55 -10.48 -0.21
C ASP A 263 2.43 -9.49 -0.56
N GLY A 264 1.48 -9.24 0.36
CA GLY A 264 0.29 -8.39 0.11
C GLY A 264 -0.91 -9.15 -0.47
N ARG A 265 -1.56 -10.01 0.33
CA ARG A 265 -2.69 -10.86 -0.10
C ARG A 265 -3.91 -10.09 -0.63
N TYR A 266 -4.19 -8.91 -0.06
CA TYR A 266 -5.34 -8.07 -0.45
C TYR A 266 -5.26 -7.58 -1.90
N ILE A 267 -4.05 -7.46 -2.44
CA ILE A 267 -3.78 -6.95 -3.79
C ILE A 267 -4.33 -7.91 -4.87
N LEU A 268 -4.38 -9.21 -4.56
CA LEU A 268 -4.89 -10.25 -5.47
C LEU A 268 -6.40 -10.39 -5.45
N GLU A 269 -7.02 -10.27 -4.27
CA GLU A 269 -8.49 -10.32 -4.15
C GLU A 269 -9.13 -9.13 -4.87
N ALA A 270 -8.48 -7.96 -4.86
CA ALA A 270 -8.99 -6.77 -5.54
C ALA A 270 -8.77 -6.77 -7.07
N ALA A 271 -7.75 -7.45 -7.59
CA ALA A 271 -7.33 -7.39 -9.00
C ALA A 271 -7.90 -8.52 -9.90
N SER A 272 -8.88 -9.30 -9.41
CA SER A 272 -9.49 -10.41 -10.14
C SER A 272 -10.63 -9.93 -11.07
N GLU A 273 -10.33 -9.11 -12.08
CA GLU A 273 -11.38 -8.59 -12.98
C GLU A 273 -11.60 -9.35 -14.29
N GLU A 274 -10.60 -10.02 -14.89
CA GLU A 274 -10.82 -10.66 -16.20
C GLU A 274 -10.54 -12.17 -16.26
N GLY A 275 -11.52 -12.89 -16.80
CA GLY A 275 -11.39 -14.29 -17.18
C GLY A 275 -10.50 -14.44 -18.41
N LEU A 276 -9.19 -14.56 -18.21
CA LEU A 276 -8.27 -14.95 -19.27
C LEU A 276 -8.47 -16.44 -19.66
N PRO A 277 -8.60 -16.79 -20.96
CA PRO A 277 -8.57 -18.16 -21.43
C PRO A 277 -7.19 -18.80 -21.22
N ARG A 278 -7.21 -20.10 -20.92
CA ARG A 278 -6.11 -20.91 -20.35
C ARG A 278 -4.87 -21.13 -21.24
N GLU A 279 -4.77 -20.56 -22.44
CA GLU A 279 -3.81 -21.06 -23.45
C GLU A 279 -2.48 -20.30 -23.53
N ASP A 280 -2.35 -19.07 -23.02
CA ASP A 280 -1.15 -18.24 -23.29
C ASP A 280 -0.19 -18.01 -22.12
N LEU A 281 -0.43 -18.61 -20.95
CA LEU A 281 0.51 -18.53 -19.82
C LEU A 281 1.40 -19.78 -19.79
N GLY A 282 2.48 -19.73 -20.55
CA GLY A 282 3.56 -20.72 -20.52
C GLY A 282 4.12 -20.94 -19.10
N PRO A 283 4.73 -22.11 -18.82
CA PRO A 283 5.15 -22.47 -17.48
C PRO A 283 6.34 -21.61 -17.05
N CYS A 284 6.14 -20.69 -16.10
CA CYS A 284 7.23 -20.10 -15.35
C CYS A 284 7.90 -21.17 -14.48
N ARG A 285 8.80 -21.93 -15.11
CA ARG A 285 9.77 -22.80 -14.44
C ARG A 285 10.81 -21.93 -13.75
N TRP A 286 10.89 -22.01 -12.43
CA TRP A 286 12.14 -21.78 -11.72
C TRP A 286 12.52 -23.08 -11.01
N ARG A 287 13.56 -23.74 -11.54
CA ARG A 287 14.22 -24.87 -10.88
C ARG A 287 14.85 -24.35 -9.59
N LEU A 288 14.52 -25.00 -8.48
CA LEU A 288 15.35 -24.97 -7.28
C LEU A 288 16.68 -25.65 -7.63
N ALA A 289 17.78 -24.89 -7.61
CA ALA A 289 19.09 -25.50 -7.44
C ALA A 289 19.17 -25.99 -5.99
N GLY A 290 19.21 -27.31 -5.82
CA GLY A 290 19.60 -27.97 -4.58
C GLY A 290 21.12 -27.85 -4.36
N PRO A 291 21.62 -28.45 -3.26
CA PRO A 291 22.73 -27.99 -2.44
C PRO A 291 24.09 -27.89 -3.14
#